data_AF-A0A965JM23-F1
#
_entry.id   AF-A0A965JM23-F1
#
_cell.length_a   1.000
_cell.length_b   1.000
_cell.length_c   1.000
_cell.angle_alpha   90.00
_cell.angle_beta   90.00
_cell.angle_gamma   90.00
#
_symmetry.space_group_name_H-M   'P 1'
#
loop_
_entity.id
_entity.type
_entity.pdbx_description
1 polymer ?
#
loop_
_entity_poly.entity_id
_entity_poly.type
_entity_poly.pdbx_seq_one_letter_code
_entity_poly.pdbx_strand_id
1 'polypeptide(L)'
;RAAQLPENTFVGYGGTFYAIPRRATAAHKPLAWEFIQLLTLEADLQLAAFKSQDAFPALMATHQDPFFEQPVSFLGGQSARVLWRDAAKRITATQVHKQSNFADEVVGTELDNVMDRGKDISRALADAQRLLERRARR
;
A
#
# COMPACT_ATOMS: atom_id res chain seq x y z
N ARG A 1 1.84 14.45 15.45
CA ARG A 1 2.33 13.19 16.10
C ARG A 1 1.77 12.01 15.30
N ALA A 2 2.50 10.89 15.26
CA ALA A 2 2.11 9.63 14.64
C ALA A 2 1.94 8.52 15.70
N ALA A 3 1.10 7.53 15.43
CA ALA A 3 0.85 6.36 16.26
C ALA A 3 0.56 5.13 15.39
N GLN A 4 0.65 3.93 15.98
CA GLN A 4 0.15 2.72 15.32
C GLN A 4 -1.38 2.79 15.17
N LEU A 5 -1.92 2.04 14.21
CA LEU A 5 -3.36 1.84 14.13
C LEU A 5 -3.86 1.12 15.39
N PRO A 6 -5.12 1.36 15.78
CA PRO A 6 -5.72 0.68 16.93
C PRO A 6 -5.76 -0.85 16.72
N GLU A 7 -6.02 -1.56 17.82
CA GLU A 7 -6.21 -3.02 17.83
C GLU A 7 -5.03 -3.82 17.26
N ASN A 8 -3.80 -3.27 17.33
CA ASN A 8 -2.59 -3.92 16.81
C ASN A 8 -2.71 -4.26 15.32
N THR A 9 -3.38 -3.38 14.56
CA THR A 9 -3.59 -3.53 13.11
C THR A 9 -2.39 -2.99 12.33
N PHE A 10 -1.95 -3.73 11.30
CA PHE A 10 -0.86 -3.31 10.42
C PHE A 10 -1.26 -3.52 8.97
N VAL A 11 -1.46 -2.43 8.24
CA VAL A 11 -1.85 -2.45 6.82
C VAL A 11 -0.99 -1.48 6.02
N GLY A 12 -0.74 -1.84 4.77
CA GLY A 12 -0.20 -0.91 3.78
C GLY A 12 -1.33 -0.10 3.16
N TYR A 13 -1.07 1.17 2.88
CA TYR A 13 -1.97 1.98 2.07
C TYR A 13 -1.17 2.64 0.94
N GLY A 14 -1.42 2.19 -0.28
CA GLY A 14 -0.65 2.60 -1.46
C GLY A 14 0.61 1.76 -1.67
N GLY A 15 1.68 2.43 -2.09
CA GLY A 15 2.83 1.79 -2.74
C GLY A 15 2.69 1.79 -4.26
N THR A 16 3.80 1.62 -4.97
CA THR A 16 3.83 1.65 -6.44
C THR A 16 4.78 0.58 -6.95
N PHE A 17 4.51 0.10 -8.15
CA PHE A 17 5.28 -0.95 -8.80
C PHE A 17 5.75 -0.46 -10.16
N TYR A 18 6.96 -0.87 -10.55
CA TYR A 18 7.38 -0.84 -11.94
C TYR A 18 6.87 -2.11 -12.64
N ALA A 19 6.39 -1.95 -13.88
CA ALA A 19 5.90 -3.06 -14.68
C ALA A 19 6.37 -2.91 -16.12
N ILE A 20 6.65 -4.04 -16.77
CA ILE A 20 6.93 -4.09 -18.20
C ILE A 20 5.61 -4.38 -18.94
N PRO A 21 5.10 -3.45 -19.75
CA PRO A 21 3.85 -3.69 -20.48
C PRO A 21 3.98 -4.89 -21.41
N ARG A 22 2.91 -5.70 -21.53
CA ARG A 22 2.89 -6.88 -22.40
C ARG A 22 3.27 -6.54 -23.85
N ARG A 23 2.85 -5.36 -24.32
CA ARG A 23 3.08 -4.82 -25.67
C ARG A 23 4.45 -4.13 -25.85
N ALA A 24 5.30 -4.08 -24.84
CA ALA A 24 6.64 -3.52 -24.98
C ALA A 24 7.45 -4.29 -26.04
N THR A 25 8.27 -3.57 -26.81
CA THR A 25 9.17 -4.15 -27.82
C THR A 25 10.04 -5.22 -27.17
N ALA A 26 10.05 -6.43 -27.74
CA ALA A 26 10.74 -7.58 -27.15
C ALA A 26 12.22 -7.32 -26.88
N ALA A 27 12.90 -6.64 -27.79
CA ALA A 27 14.32 -6.29 -27.67
C ALA A 27 14.64 -5.39 -26.45
N HIS A 28 13.67 -4.61 -25.95
CA HIS A 28 13.88 -3.73 -24.79
C HIS A 28 13.52 -4.39 -23.45
N LYS A 29 12.85 -5.55 -23.45
CA LYS A 29 12.42 -6.20 -22.20
C LYS A 29 13.58 -6.58 -21.28
N PRO A 30 14.74 -7.09 -21.78
CA PRO A 30 15.90 -7.36 -20.91
C PRO A 30 16.42 -6.11 -20.20
N LEU A 31 16.67 -5.03 -20.93
CA LEU A 31 17.14 -3.76 -20.35
C LEU A 31 16.11 -3.16 -19.38
N ALA A 32 14.81 -3.24 -19.72
CA ALA A 32 13.76 -2.78 -18.82
C ALA A 32 13.72 -3.60 -17.51
N TRP A 33 14.01 -4.90 -17.56
CA TRP A 33 14.09 -5.74 -16.38
C TRP A 33 15.29 -5.37 -15.51
N GLU A 34 16.48 -5.21 -16.11
CA GLU A 34 17.68 -4.74 -15.41
C GLU A 34 17.44 -3.38 -14.73
N PHE A 35 16.76 -2.46 -15.42
CA PHE A 35 16.41 -1.16 -14.86
C PHE A 35 15.46 -1.27 -13.66
N ILE A 36 14.45 -2.13 -13.73
CA ILE A 36 13.56 -2.38 -12.59
C ILE A 36 14.34 -2.95 -11.41
N GLN A 37 15.25 -3.89 -11.65
CA GLN A 37 16.11 -4.44 -10.59
C GLN A 37 16.97 -3.34 -9.95
N LEU A 38 17.63 -2.51 -10.75
CA LEU A 38 18.41 -1.37 -10.27
C LEU A 38 17.56 -0.47 -9.35
N LEU A 39 16.37 -0.07 -9.79
CA LEU A 39 15.52 0.83 -9.03
C LEU A 39 14.93 0.22 -7.75
N THR A 40 14.82 -1.10 -7.66
CA THR A 40 14.09 -1.79 -6.58
C THR A 40 14.98 -2.58 -5.62
N LEU A 41 16.18 -2.99 -6.05
CA LEU A 41 17.09 -3.85 -5.31
C LEU A 41 18.35 -3.13 -4.82
N GLU A 42 18.63 -1.92 -5.31
CA GLU A 42 19.73 -1.11 -4.79
C GLU A 42 19.32 -0.33 -3.54
N ALA A 43 19.90 -0.70 -2.41
CA ALA A 43 19.60 -0.09 -1.11
C ALA A 43 19.90 1.41 -1.09
N ASP A 44 21.01 1.83 -1.69
CA ASP A 44 21.42 3.24 -1.72
C ASP A 44 20.44 4.11 -2.52
N LEU A 45 19.90 3.61 -3.63
CA LEU A 45 18.89 4.32 -4.42
C LEU A 45 17.58 4.46 -3.64
N GLN A 46 17.13 3.39 -2.98
CA GLN A 46 15.95 3.40 -2.12
C GLN A 46 16.11 4.37 -0.93
N LEU A 47 17.29 4.38 -0.29
CA LEU A 47 17.59 5.30 0.80
C LEU A 47 17.71 6.76 0.33
N ALA A 48 18.28 7.01 -0.84
CA ALA A 48 18.35 8.34 -1.43
C ALA A 48 16.95 8.89 -1.73
N ALA A 49 16.07 8.06 -2.29
CA ALA A 49 14.66 8.41 -2.50
C ALA A 49 13.93 8.67 -1.17
N PHE A 50 14.18 7.85 -0.15
CA PHE A 50 13.59 8.06 1.17
C PHE A 50 14.04 9.38 1.82
N LYS A 51 15.33 9.69 1.75
CA LYS A 51 15.92 10.89 2.35
C LYS A 51 15.49 12.19 1.64
N SER A 52 15.26 12.13 0.33
CA SER A 52 14.94 13.31 -0.48
C SER A 52 13.46 13.51 -0.75
N GLN A 53 12.65 12.44 -0.76
CA GLN A 53 11.23 12.48 -1.16
C GLN A 53 10.29 11.82 -0.15
N ASP A 54 10.81 11.40 1.01
CA ASP A 54 10.08 10.63 2.03
C ASP A 54 9.43 9.33 1.46
N ALA A 55 9.96 8.81 0.35
CA ALA A 55 9.54 7.55 -0.25
C ALA A 55 9.98 6.37 0.62
N PHE A 56 9.08 5.88 1.47
CA PHE A 56 9.39 4.80 2.41
C PHE A 56 9.83 3.53 1.65
N PRO A 57 11.02 2.97 1.95
CA PRO A 57 11.62 1.93 1.11
C PRO A 57 10.97 0.56 1.34
N ALA A 58 10.63 -0.11 0.25
CA ALA A 58 10.07 -1.47 0.26
C ALA A 58 11.15 -2.54 0.51
N LEU A 59 12.42 -2.24 0.20
CA LEU A 59 13.53 -3.16 0.41
C LEU A 59 13.92 -3.22 1.90
N MET A 60 13.60 -4.33 2.56
CA MET A 60 13.77 -4.51 4.02
C MET A 60 15.22 -4.31 4.53
N ALA A 61 16.22 -4.55 3.69
CA ALA A 61 17.63 -4.33 4.04
C ALA A 61 17.93 -2.85 4.35
N THR A 62 17.15 -1.91 3.81
CA THR A 62 17.32 -0.47 4.09
C THR A 62 16.88 -0.08 5.50
N HIS A 63 16.05 -0.89 6.17
CA HIS A 63 15.43 -0.55 7.45
C HIS A 63 16.40 -0.53 8.64
N GLN A 64 17.66 -0.93 8.40
CA GLN A 64 18.75 -0.85 9.38
C GLN A 64 19.50 0.50 9.30
N ASP A 65 19.24 1.34 8.31
CA ASP A 65 19.91 2.65 8.18
C ASP A 65 19.55 3.57 9.37
N PRO A 66 20.53 4.27 9.98
CA PRO A 66 20.30 5.17 11.11
C PRO A 66 19.29 6.31 10.84
N PHE A 67 19.03 6.64 9.57
CA PHE A 67 18.05 7.65 9.19
C PHE A 67 16.63 7.35 9.72
N PHE A 68 16.29 6.07 9.93
CA PHE A 68 15.03 5.67 10.54
C PHE A 68 14.88 6.14 11.99
N GLU A 69 15.97 6.41 12.70
CA GLU A 69 15.93 6.81 14.11
C GLU A 69 15.90 8.33 14.27
N GLN A 70 16.22 9.06 13.18
CA GLN A 70 16.25 10.52 13.20
C GLN A 70 14.85 11.12 13.45
N PRO A 71 14.79 12.20 14.23
CA PRO A 71 13.54 12.88 14.53
C PRO A 71 12.92 13.49 13.27
N VAL A 72 11.59 13.46 13.18
CA VAL A 72 10.84 14.12 12.10
C VAL A 72 10.36 15.48 12.59
N SER A 73 10.97 16.56 12.07
CA SER A 73 10.69 17.94 12.52
C SER A 73 9.21 18.32 12.37
N PHE A 74 8.59 17.98 11.23
CA PHE A 74 7.16 18.23 10.98
C PHE A 74 6.25 17.61 12.05
N LEU A 75 6.67 16.50 12.67
CA LEU A 75 5.94 15.80 13.72
C LEU A 75 6.39 16.21 15.13
N GLY A 76 7.05 17.36 15.28
CA GLY A 76 7.52 17.89 16.56
C GLY A 76 8.70 17.10 17.13
N GLY A 77 9.58 16.60 16.26
CA GLY A 77 10.79 15.86 16.66
C GLY A 77 10.54 14.39 17.02
N GLN A 78 9.36 13.85 16.75
CA GLN A 78 9.06 12.46 16.99
C GLN A 78 9.85 11.54 16.05
N SER A 79 10.41 10.43 16.56
CA SER A 79 11.03 9.35 15.77
C SER A 79 9.97 8.48 15.06
N ALA A 80 9.13 9.09 14.22
CA ALA A 80 7.98 8.42 13.60
C ALA A 80 8.39 7.31 12.62
N ARG A 81 9.55 7.42 11.97
CA ARG A 81 10.07 6.40 11.04
C ARG A 81 10.31 5.04 11.72
N VAL A 82 10.62 5.02 13.02
CA VAL A 82 10.72 3.78 13.81
C VAL A 82 9.37 3.08 13.92
N LEU A 83 8.29 3.83 14.14
CA LEU A 83 6.93 3.30 14.19
C LEU A 83 6.52 2.70 12.84
N TRP A 84 6.78 3.43 11.75
CA TRP A 84 6.48 2.97 10.39
C TRP A 84 7.31 1.74 10.00
N ARG A 85 8.58 1.66 10.41
CA ARG A 85 9.43 0.47 10.25
C ARG A 85 8.86 -0.75 10.98
N ASP A 86 8.41 -0.59 12.22
CA ASP A 86 7.78 -1.69 12.97
C ASP A 86 6.47 -2.12 12.31
N ALA A 87 5.65 -1.16 11.84
CA ALA A 87 4.42 -1.46 11.11
C ALA A 87 4.71 -2.24 9.82
N ALA A 88 5.65 -1.75 9.00
CA ALA A 88 6.02 -2.36 7.71
C ALA A 88 6.46 -3.83 7.86
N LYS A 89 7.18 -4.16 8.95
CA LYS A 89 7.61 -5.54 9.25
C LYS A 89 6.46 -6.49 9.60
N ARG A 90 5.29 -5.96 9.96
CA ARG A 90 4.13 -6.71 10.44
C ARG A 90 2.96 -6.72 9.47
N ILE A 91 3.02 -5.91 8.40
CA ILE A 91 2.03 -5.95 7.32
C ILE A 91 2.01 -7.37 6.75
N THR A 92 0.83 -7.98 6.78
CA THR A 92 0.59 -9.26 6.13
C THR A 92 0.08 -9.00 4.71
N ALA A 93 0.65 -9.68 3.71
CA ALA A 93 0.20 -9.55 2.34
C ALA A 93 -1.22 -10.10 2.18
N THR A 94 -2.15 -9.25 1.74
CA THR A 94 -3.51 -9.67 1.40
C THR A 94 -3.52 -10.27 0.00
N GLN A 95 -4.21 -11.40 -0.17
CA GLN A 95 -4.43 -11.99 -1.49
C GLN A 95 -5.35 -11.07 -2.31
N VAL A 96 -4.86 -10.63 -3.48
CA VAL A 96 -5.64 -9.82 -4.41
C VAL A 96 -6.34 -10.75 -5.39
N HIS A 97 -7.66 -10.63 -5.49
CA HIS A 97 -8.46 -11.36 -6.46
C HIS A 97 -8.68 -10.48 -7.70
N LYS A 98 -8.90 -11.08 -8.88
CA LYS A 98 -9.21 -10.35 -10.13
C LYS A 98 -10.44 -9.44 -10.04
N GLN A 99 -11.28 -9.65 -9.02
CA GLN A 99 -12.48 -8.87 -8.75
C GLN A 99 -12.32 -7.90 -7.56
N SER A 100 -11.12 -7.77 -6.96
CA SER A 100 -10.90 -6.89 -5.79
C SER A 100 -11.33 -5.44 -6.06
N ASN A 101 -10.97 -4.86 -7.21
CA ASN A 101 -11.39 -3.49 -7.56
C ASN A 101 -12.92 -3.33 -7.60
N PHE A 102 -13.63 -4.33 -8.12
CA PHE A 102 -15.10 -4.32 -8.12
C PHE A 102 -15.64 -4.46 -6.68
N ALA A 103 -14.98 -5.27 -5.85
CA ALA A 103 -15.38 -5.42 -4.47
C ALA A 103 -15.21 -4.12 -3.68
N ASP A 104 -14.09 -3.44 -3.87
CA ASP A 104 -13.80 -2.15 -3.25
C ASP A 104 -14.83 -1.09 -3.67
N GLU A 105 -15.20 -1.04 -4.95
CA GLU A 105 -16.23 -0.12 -5.47
C GLU A 105 -17.61 -0.39 -4.84
N VAL A 106 -18.01 -1.66 -4.76
CA VAL A 106 -19.30 -2.05 -4.16
C VAL A 106 -19.35 -1.69 -2.68
N VAL A 107 -18.30 -2.01 -1.93
CA VAL A 107 -18.24 -1.71 -0.49
C VAL A 107 -18.17 -0.19 -0.26
N GLY A 108 -17.37 0.53 -1.03
CA GLY A 108 -17.26 1.99 -0.96
C GLY A 108 -18.59 2.68 -1.25
N THR A 109 -19.29 2.27 -2.32
CA THR A 109 -20.61 2.83 -2.67
C THR A 109 -21.64 2.63 -1.56
N GLU A 110 -21.63 1.45 -0.93
CA GLU A 110 -22.56 1.17 0.18
C GLU A 110 -22.18 1.93 1.46
N LEU A 111 -20.89 2.15 1.71
CA LEU A 111 -20.43 3.03 2.78
C LEU A 111 -20.88 4.47 2.56
N ASP A 112 -20.75 5.00 1.34
CA ASP A 112 -21.22 6.36 0.99
C ASP A 112 -22.73 6.49 1.22
N ASN A 113 -23.52 5.47 0.88
CA ASN A 113 -24.96 5.46 1.15
C ASN A 113 -25.29 5.51 2.66
N VAL A 114 -24.49 4.83 3.49
CA VAL A 114 -24.65 4.90 4.95
C VAL A 114 -24.33 6.31 5.44
N MET A 115 -23.17 6.84 5.04
CA MET A 115 -22.66 8.12 5.54
C MET A 115 -23.48 9.32 5.07
N ASP A 116 -23.81 9.36 3.77
CA ASP A 116 -24.40 10.55 3.14
C ASP A 116 -25.91 10.48 3.02
N ARG A 117 -26.50 9.26 3.06
CA ARG A 117 -27.93 9.05 2.81
C ARG A 117 -28.65 8.36 3.96
N GLY A 118 -27.95 8.06 5.06
CA GLY A 118 -28.53 7.43 6.24
C GLY A 118 -29.08 6.02 5.96
N LYS A 119 -28.53 5.31 4.96
CA LYS A 119 -28.89 3.91 4.73
C LYS A 119 -28.52 3.08 5.97
N ASP A 120 -29.42 2.19 6.38
CA ASP A 120 -29.12 1.24 7.47
C ASP A 120 -27.89 0.37 7.13
N ILE A 121 -26.99 0.22 8.09
CA ILE A 121 -25.71 -0.51 7.94
C ILE A 121 -25.97 -1.96 7.55
N SER A 122 -26.91 -2.64 8.22
CA SER A 122 -27.20 -4.05 7.95
C SER A 122 -27.73 -4.23 6.53
N ARG A 123 -28.57 -3.30 6.06
CA ARG A 123 -29.07 -3.27 4.69
C ARG A 123 -27.97 -2.98 3.67
N ALA A 124 -27.08 -2.05 3.95
CA ALA A 124 -25.94 -1.71 3.09
C ALA A 124 -25.01 -2.94 2.91
N LEU A 125 -24.68 -3.62 4.00
CA LEU A 125 -23.89 -4.85 3.98
C LEU A 125 -24.58 -5.98 3.20
N ALA A 126 -25.89 -6.18 3.40
CA ALA A 126 -26.66 -7.19 2.68
C ALA A 126 -26.70 -6.92 1.17
N ASP A 127 -26.80 -5.65 0.76
CA ASP A 127 -26.79 -5.27 -0.66
C ASP A 127 -25.40 -5.44 -1.30
N ALA A 128 -24.34 -5.04 -0.59
CA ALA A 128 -22.97 -5.31 -1.01
C ALA A 128 -22.73 -6.81 -1.21
N GLN A 129 -23.05 -7.65 -0.21
CA GLN A 129 -22.89 -9.10 -0.29
C GLN A 129 -23.61 -9.68 -1.52
N ARG A 130 -24.86 -9.29 -1.75
CA ARG A 130 -25.66 -9.75 -2.90
C ARG A 130 -24.99 -9.44 -4.23
N LEU A 131 -24.42 -8.25 -4.39
CA LEU A 131 -23.72 -7.83 -5.60
C LEU A 131 -22.41 -8.61 -5.80
N LEU A 132 -21.64 -8.80 -4.73
CA LEU A 132 -20.39 -9.57 -4.75
C LEU A 132 -20.64 -11.04 -5.12
N GLU A 133 -21.65 -11.69 -4.50
CA GLU A 133 -22.02 -13.07 -4.82
C GLU A 133 -22.44 -13.23 -6.28
N ARG A 134 -23.22 -12.28 -6.81
CA ARG A 134 -23.61 -12.29 -8.22
C ARG A 134 -22.40 -12.17 -9.15
N ARG A 135 -21.41 -11.35 -8.78
CA ARG A 135 -20.17 -11.18 -9.56
C ARG A 135 -19.26 -12.39 -9.47
N ALA A 136 -19.18 -13.04 -8.32
CA ALA A 136 -18.37 -14.23 -8.12
C ALA A 136 -18.84 -15.43 -8.97
N ARG A 137 -20.14 -15.51 -9.27
CA ARG A 137 -20.75 -16.57 -10.11
C ARG A 137 -20.60 -16.33 -11.63
N ARG A 138 -19.94 -15.25 -12.06
CA ARG A 138 -19.65 -14.93 -13.47
C ARG A 138 -18.16 -15.05 -13.77
#